data_AF-A0A5J4J4P0-F1
#
_entry.id   AF-A0A5J4J4P0-F1
#
_cell.length_a   1.000
_cell.length_b   1.000
_cell.length_c   1.000
_cell.angle_alpha   90.00
_cell.angle_beta   90.00
_cell.angle_gamma   90.00
#
_symmetry.space_group_name_H-M   'P 1'
#
loop_
_entity.id
_entity.type
_entity.pdbx_description
1 polymer ?
#
loop_
_entity_poly.entity_id
_entity_poly.type
_entity_poly.pdbx_seq_one_letter_code
_entity_poly.pdbx_strand_id
1 'polypeptide(L)'
;MIEVSKHKREFKTETGLYKGKRLTVISTGIGTDNIDIVFNELDALVNIDFKTRTIKDELTQLNIIRIGTSGAIQEHIPLDSFLVSEIGIGFDNLLHFYKTASFINSELSEAFVKHTQWNTSNSKPYVVNGDETLLNLFTGENFRKGITATNVGFYGPQGRKLRLVLQDDLLNSKLESFNYNNQVITNLEMETSGIYGLAKLLGHKAISLNAIIANRANGTFSEKPKETVALLIENTLNKLVTL
;
A
#
# COMPACT_ATOMS: atom_id res chain seq x y z
N MET A 1 20.92 -9.28 15.56
CA MET A 1 21.98 -8.26 15.62
C MET A 1 21.57 -7.12 14.69
N ILE A 2 21.65 -5.87 15.15
CA ILE A 2 21.36 -4.68 14.33
C ILE A 2 22.70 -4.14 13.83
N GLU A 3 22.82 -3.95 12.52
CA GLU A 3 24.01 -3.47 11.81
C GLU A 3 23.93 -1.96 11.54
N VAL A 4 22.74 -1.49 11.16
CA VAL A 4 22.48 -0.10 10.82
C VAL A 4 21.26 0.36 11.58
N SER A 5 21.39 1.49 12.28
CA SER A 5 20.27 2.23 12.86
C SER A 5 20.45 3.70 12.50
N LYS A 6 19.50 4.25 11.72
CA LYS A 6 19.50 5.65 11.29
C LYS A 6 18.09 6.21 11.38
N HIS A 7 18.00 7.50 11.70
CA HIS A 7 16.73 8.20 11.80
C HIS A 7 16.88 9.64 11.33
N LYS A 8 16.05 10.04 10.37
CA LYS A 8 15.92 11.43 9.92
C LYS A 8 14.45 11.72 9.59
N ARG A 9 13.89 12.76 10.21
CA ARG A 9 12.46 13.11 10.09
C ARG A 9 11.57 11.91 10.46
N GLU A 10 10.61 11.52 9.62
CA GLU A 10 9.76 10.34 9.80
C GLU A 10 10.40 9.02 9.32
N PHE A 11 11.57 9.09 8.67
CA PHE A 11 12.26 7.93 8.11
C PHE A 11 13.24 7.33 9.11
N LYS A 12 12.87 6.20 9.70
CA LYS A 12 13.71 5.40 10.59
C LYS A 12 14.03 4.08 9.91
N THR A 13 15.32 3.78 9.80
CA THR A 13 15.84 2.59 9.13
C THR A 13 16.61 1.75 10.13
N GLU A 14 16.26 0.46 10.19
CA GLU A 14 16.98 -0.56 10.93
C GLU A 14 17.35 -1.69 9.96
N THR A 15 18.63 -2.05 9.87
CA THR A 15 19.09 -3.21 9.09
C THR A 15 19.80 -4.19 10.02
N GLY A 16 19.52 -5.48 9.87
CA GLY A 16 20.16 -6.52 10.67
C GLY A 16 19.73 -7.92 10.26
N LEU A 17 20.03 -8.89 11.12
CA LEU A 17 19.70 -10.30 10.91
C LEU A 17 18.48 -10.73 11.72
N TYR A 18 17.53 -11.36 11.04
CA TYR A 18 16.41 -12.09 11.64
C TYR A 18 16.45 -13.55 11.16
N LYS A 19 16.65 -14.49 12.08
CA LYS A 19 16.84 -15.94 11.80
C LYS A 19 17.80 -16.23 10.64
N GLY A 20 18.91 -15.50 10.57
CA GLY A 20 19.94 -15.64 9.53
C GLY A 20 19.67 -14.90 8.23
N LYS A 21 18.45 -14.38 8.00
CA LYS A 21 18.14 -13.51 6.85
C LYS A 21 18.47 -12.06 7.18
N ARG A 22 19.19 -11.38 6.29
CA ARG A 22 19.43 -9.94 6.40
C ARG A 22 18.21 -9.18 5.90
N LEU A 23 17.64 -8.34 6.75
CA LEU A 23 16.43 -7.57 6.48
C LEU A 23 16.66 -6.10 6.83
N THR A 24 15.97 -5.21 6.12
CA THR A 24 15.88 -3.78 6.43
C THR A 24 14.42 -3.43 6.70
N VAL A 25 14.15 -2.71 7.77
CA VAL A 25 12.84 -2.14 8.12
C VAL A 25 12.96 -0.63 8.05
N ILE A 26 12.01 0.02 7.35
CA ILE A 26 11.99 1.46 7.14
C ILE A 26 10.59 1.99 7.48
N SER A 27 10.50 3.01 8.33
CA SER A 27 9.26 3.79 8.45
C SER A 27 9.16 4.78 7.30
N THR A 28 8.01 4.82 6.64
CA THR A 28 7.81 5.68 5.46
C THR A 28 7.24 7.04 5.82
N GLY A 29 6.55 7.17 6.96
CA GLY A 29 5.59 8.25 7.14
C GLY A 29 4.26 7.91 6.47
N ILE A 30 3.46 8.93 6.19
CA ILE A 30 2.08 8.81 5.72
C ILE A 30 1.96 9.48 4.35
N GLY A 31 1.33 8.80 3.40
CA GLY A 31 1.02 9.31 2.07
C GLY A 31 1.94 8.79 0.97
N THR A 32 1.47 8.86 -0.27
CA THR A 32 2.24 8.43 -1.44
C THR A 32 3.41 9.37 -1.75
N ASP A 33 3.33 10.64 -1.34
CA ASP A 33 4.44 11.60 -1.35
C ASP A 33 5.63 11.14 -0.50
N ASN A 34 5.36 10.57 0.68
CA ASN A 34 6.38 9.95 1.50
C ASN A 34 6.95 8.67 0.87
N ILE A 35 6.11 7.90 0.18
CA ILE A 35 6.54 6.71 -0.58
C ILE A 35 7.46 7.11 -1.74
N ASP A 36 7.19 8.22 -2.41
CA ASP A 36 8.02 8.75 -3.48
C ASP A 36 9.47 8.93 -3.06
N ILE A 37 9.68 9.61 -1.93
CA ILE A 37 11.02 9.83 -1.36
C ILE A 37 11.70 8.48 -1.08
N VAL A 38 11.01 7.58 -0.37
CA VAL A 38 11.59 6.31 0.07
C VAL A 38 11.98 5.44 -1.11
N PHE A 39 11.12 5.33 -2.14
CA PHE A 39 11.36 4.44 -3.27
C PHE A 39 12.47 4.96 -4.18
N ASN A 40 12.50 6.25 -4.49
CA ASN A 40 13.59 6.82 -5.30
C ASN A 40 14.93 6.74 -4.56
N GLU A 41 14.97 7.00 -3.25
CA GLU A 41 16.21 6.87 -2.48
C GLU A 41 16.68 5.42 -2.36
N LEU A 42 15.75 4.46 -2.16
CA LEU A 42 16.09 3.04 -2.13
C LEU A 42 16.64 2.53 -3.46
N ASP A 43 16.00 2.89 -4.57
CA ASP A 43 16.48 2.52 -5.90
C ASP A 43 17.86 3.13 -6.18
N ALA A 44 18.03 4.43 -5.89
CA ALA A 44 19.33 5.09 -6.03
C ALA A 44 20.44 4.38 -5.24
N LEU A 45 20.16 3.94 -4.01
CA LEU A 45 21.13 3.22 -3.17
C LEU A 45 21.62 1.91 -3.80
N VAL A 46 20.75 1.19 -4.52
CA VAL A 46 21.08 -0.12 -5.08
C VAL A 46 21.43 -0.07 -6.57
N ASN A 47 20.97 0.94 -7.30
CA ASN A 47 21.03 0.99 -8.77
C ASN A 47 21.77 2.21 -9.35
N ILE A 48 22.20 3.18 -8.54
CA ILE A 48 23.08 4.28 -8.99
C ILE A 48 24.49 4.06 -8.44
N ASP A 49 25.50 4.22 -9.29
CA ASP A 49 26.88 4.36 -8.84
C ASP A 49 27.11 5.81 -8.39
N PHE A 50 27.31 6.04 -7.10
CA PHE A 50 27.47 7.39 -6.56
C PHE A 50 28.81 8.05 -6.90
N LYS A 51 29.83 7.29 -7.32
CA LYS A 51 31.11 7.84 -7.77
C LYS A 51 30.99 8.39 -9.18
N THR A 52 30.37 7.63 -10.09
CA THR A 52 30.21 8.02 -11.50
C THR A 52 28.92 8.82 -11.75
N ARG A 53 27.94 8.72 -10.85
CA ARG A 53 26.58 9.26 -10.97
C ARG A 53 25.83 8.71 -12.17
N THR A 54 26.09 7.45 -12.52
CA THR A 54 25.42 6.74 -13.61
C THR A 54 24.58 5.59 -13.07
N ILE A 55 23.58 5.18 -13.85
CA ILE A 55 22.83 3.94 -13.60
C ILE A 55 23.80 2.76 -13.75
N LYS A 56 23.68 1.76 -12.88
CA LYS A 56 24.47 0.52 -12.97
C LYS A 56 24.01 -0.35 -14.14
N ASP A 57 24.95 -1.04 -14.78
CA ASP A 57 24.64 -1.95 -15.91
C ASP A 57 23.75 -3.13 -15.47
N GLU A 58 24.01 -3.67 -14.28
CA GLU A 58 23.20 -4.71 -13.64
C GLU A 58 22.36 -4.11 -12.52
N LEU A 59 21.04 -4.12 -12.72
CA LEU A 59 20.09 -3.59 -11.74
C LEU A 59 19.74 -4.64 -10.68
N THR A 60 19.77 -4.21 -9.43
CA THR A 60 19.30 -4.98 -8.27
C THR A 60 17.80 -4.80 -8.10
N GLN A 61 17.07 -5.92 -8.10
CA GLN A 61 15.63 -5.96 -7.80
C GLN A 61 15.40 -6.13 -6.29
N LEU A 62 14.60 -5.26 -5.68
CA LEU A 62 14.20 -5.35 -4.29
C LEU A 62 12.84 -6.05 -4.13
N ASN A 63 12.69 -6.81 -3.03
CA ASN A 63 11.40 -7.29 -2.53
C ASN A 63 10.94 -6.38 -1.40
N ILE A 64 9.84 -5.67 -1.57
CA ILE A 64 9.34 -4.66 -0.65
C ILE A 64 7.97 -5.09 -0.11
N ILE A 65 7.87 -5.26 1.21
CA ILE A 65 6.63 -5.67 1.86
C ILE A 65 6.22 -4.55 2.81
N ARG A 66 5.14 -3.85 2.49
CA ARG A 66 4.53 -2.91 3.42
C ARG A 66 3.78 -3.66 4.50
N ILE A 67 3.98 -3.25 5.74
CA ILE A 67 3.18 -3.69 6.89
C ILE A 67 2.51 -2.45 7.45
N GLY A 68 1.19 -2.36 7.31
CA GLY A 68 0.41 -1.20 7.72
C GLY A 68 -0.89 -1.57 8.42
N THR A 69 -1.62 -0.54 8.82
CA THR A 69 -2.98 -0.66 9.33
C THR A 69 -3.95 -0.11 8.30
N SER A 70 -5.15 -0.68 8.23
CA SER A 70 -6.20 -0.14 7.36
C SER A 70 -7.58 -0.24 8.00
N GLY A 71 -8.52 0.50 7.42
CA GLY A 71 -9.95 0.39 7.74
C GLY A 71 -10.66 -0.44 6.68
N ALA A 72 -11.31 -1.53 7.08
CA ALA A 72 -12.19 -2.28 6.19
C ALA A 72 -13.44 -1.46 5.83
N ILE A 73 -13.98 -1.67 4.63
CA ILE A 73 -15.22 -1.04 4.17
C ILE A 73 -16.30 -2.05 3.79
N GLN A 74 -16.06 -3.33 4.06
CA GLN A 74 -16.99 -4.42 3.83
C GLN A 74 -17.43 -4.97 5.19
N GLU A 75 -18.73 -5.08 5.43
CA GLU A 75 -19.29 -5.52 6.73
C GLU A 75 -18.73 -6.88 7.18
N HIS A 76 -18.53 -7.80 6.23
CA HIS A 76 -18.10 -9.18 6.49
C HIS A 76 -16.60 -9.33 6.78
N ILE A 77 -15.80 -8.26 6.70
CA ILE A 77 -14.36 -8.31 7.04
C ILE A 77 -14.18 -8.12 8.55
N PRO A 78 -13.67 -9.13 9.28
CA PRO A 78 -13.49 -9.03 10.73
C PRO A 78 -12.40 -8.02 11.12
N LEU A 79 -12.59 -7.37 12.26
CA LEU A 79 -11.49 -6.71 12.97
C LEU A 79 -10.41 -7.72 13.33
N ASP A 80 -9.19 -7.23 13.51
CA ASP A 80 -8.02 -8.03 13.88
C ASP A 80 -7.68 -9.15 12.88
N SER A 81 -8.24 -9.08 11.67
CA SER A 81 -7.86 -9.93 10.55
C SER A 81 -6.76 -9.30 9.71
N PHE A 82 -6.13 -10.11 8.86
CA PHE A 82 -5.10 -9.66 7.94
C PHE A 82 -5.60 -9.66 6.50
N LEU A 83 -5.17 -8.66 5.75
CA LEU A 83 -5.44 -8.51 4.33
C LEU A 83 -4.15 -8.27 3.56
N VAL A 84 -3.97 -9.01 2.46
CA VAL A 84 -2.96 -8.72 1.44
C VAL A 84 -3.63 -8.04 0.24
N SER A 85 -3.12 -6.86 -0.12
CA SER A 85 -3.69 -6.07 -1.22
C SER A 85 -3.27 -6.67 -2.56
N GLU A 86 -4.20 -7.15 -3.35
CA GLU A 86 -3.91 -7.65 -4.71
C GLU A 86 -3.80 -6.49 -5.70
N ILE A 87 -4.61 -5.46 -5.49
CA ILE A 87 -4.75 -4.30 -6.36
C ILE A 87 -4.78 -3.05 -5.49
N GLY A 88 -4.04 -2.03 -5.88
CA GLY A 88 -4.12 -0.68 -5.32
C GLY A 88 -4.80 0.28 -6.29
N ILE A 89 -5.84 0.98 -5.84
CA ILE A 89 -6.43 2.13 -6.56
C ILE A 89 -5.92 3.41 -5.89
N GLY A 90 -5.13 4.20 -6.61
CA GLY A 90 -4.60 5.47 -6.12
C GLY A 90 -5.53 6.63 -6.47
N PHE A 91 -5.97 7.36 -5.45
CA PHE A 91 -6.71 8.62 -5.61
C PHE A 91 -5.79 9.86 -5.60
N ASP A 92 -4.49 9.62 -5.40
CA ASP A 92 -3.44 10.61 -5.46
C ASP A 92 -2.99 10.91 -6.90
N ASN A 93 -2.01 11.80 -7.03
CA ASN A 93 -1.49 12.22 -8.33
C ASN A 93 -0.06 11.75 -8.60
N LEU A 94 0.58 10.98 -7.71
CA LEU A 94 2.00 10.63 -7.81
C LEU A 94 2.35 9.99 -9.14
N LEU A 95 1.62 8.93 -9.51
CA LEU A 95 1.91 8.15 -10.71
C LEU A 95 1.68 8.91 -12.01
N HIS A 96 0.94 10.03 -11.99
CA HIS A 96 0.75 10.88 -13.17
C HIS A 96 1.94 11.80 -13.47
N PHE A 97 2.89 11.95 -12.54
CA PHE A 97 4.15 12.65 -12.81
C PHE A 97 5.18 11.77 -13.53
N TYR A 98 4.93 10.46 -13.58
CA TYR A 98 5.76 9.50 -14.30
C TYR A 98 5.13 9.15 -15.64
N LYS A 99 5.98 8.73 -16.59
CA LYS A 99 5.51 8.34 -17.92
C LYS A 99 4.54 7.17 -17.79
N THR A 100 3.37 7.29 -18.41
CA THR A 100 2.33 6.24 -18.39
C THR A 100 2.93 4.89 -18.76
N ALA A 101 2.73 3.92 -17.87
CA ALA A 101 3.26 2.58 -18.01
C ALA A 101 2.18 1.57 -18.41
N SER A 102 2.58 0.55 -19.15
CA SER A 102 1.69 -0.51 -19.64
C SER A 102 1.07 -1.37 -18.53
N PHE A 103 1.62 -1.34 -17.31
CA PHE A 103 1.10 -2.09 -16.18
C PHE A 103 -0.12 -1.46 -15.51
N ILE A 104 -0.46 -0.21 -15.86
CA ILE A 104 -1.64 0.47 -15.32
C ILE A 104 -2.89 -0.20 -15.87
N ASN A 105 -3.79 -0.63 -14.99
CA ASN A 105 -5.07 -1.20 -15.40
C ASN A 105 -6.06 -0.09 -15.71
N SER A 106 -6.03 0.38 -16.96
CA SER A 106 -6.92 1.46 -17.44
C SER A 106 -8.39 1.04 -17.43
N GLU A 107 -8.71 -0.22 -17.71
CA GLU A 107 -10.09 -0.72 -17.73
C GLU A 107 -10.74 -0.65 -16.34
N LEU A 108 -10.03 -1.10 -15.30
CA LEU A 108 -10.52 -1.01 -13.93
C LEU A 108 -10.60 0.45 -13.47
N SER A 109 -9.61 1.27 -13.81
CA SER A 109 -9.63 2.73 -13.54
C SER A 109 -10.87 3.40 -14.14
N GLU A 110 -11.17 3.11 -15.41
CA GLU A 110 -12.32 3.68 -16.12
C GLU A 110 -13.65 3.15 -15.58
N ALA A 111 -13.74 1.86 -15.28
CA ALA A 111 -14.90 1.27 -14.62
C ALA A 111 -15.16 1.92 -13.25
N PHE A 112 -14.10 2.15 -12.46
CA PHE A 112 -14.17 2.83 -11.18
C PHE A 112 -14.66 4.28 -11.31
N VAL A 113 -14.07 5.05 -12.24
CA VAL A 113 -14.47 6.44 -12.51
C VAL A 113 -15.94 6.52 -12.91
N LYS A 114 -16.38 5.61 -13.80
CA LYS A 114 -17.78 5.53 -14.25
C LYS A 114 -18.73 5.20 -13.11
N HIS A 115 -18.41 4.18 -12.30
CA HIS A 115 -19.24 3.75 -11.17
C HIS A 115 -19.39 4.84 -10.11
N THR A 116 -18.27 5.48 -9.75
CA THR A 116 -18.26 6.47 -8.67
C THR A 116 -18.75 7.85 -9.11
N GLN A 117 -18.90 8.08 -10.42
CA GLN A 117 -19.07 9.42 -11.00
C GLN A 117 -17.99 10.35 -10.46
N TRP A 118 -16.73 9.89 -10.59
CA TRP A 118 -15.59 10.52 -9.94
C TRP A 118 -15.50 12.01 -10.27
N ASN A 119 -15.30 12.83 -9.24
CA ASN A 119 -15.18 14.27 -9.42
C ASN A 119 -13.97 14.60 -10.29
N THR A 120 -14.18 15.31 -11.39
CA THR A 120 -13.14 15.70 -12.34
C THR A 120 -12.13 16.70 -11.80
N SER A 121 -12.44 17.35 -10.67
CA SER A 121 -11.47 18.19 -9.94
C SER A 121 -10.46 17.38 -9.14
N ASN A 122 -10.74 16.10 -8.87
CA ASN A 122 -9.78 15.19 -8.25
C ASN A 122 -8.83 14.62 -9.30
N SER A 123 -7.67 14.12 -8.85
CA SER A 123 -6.77 13.33 -9.69
C SER A 123 -7.51 12.14 -10.32
N LYS A 124 -7.22 11.80 -11.58
CA LYS A 124 -7.78 10.60 -12.21
C LYS A 124 -7.27 9.36 -11.43
N PRO A 125 -8.14 8.46 -10.95
CA PRO A 125 -7.68 7.28 -10.23
C PRO A 125 -6.81 6.39 -11.12
N TYR A 126 -5.68 5.91 -10.60
CA TYR A 126 -4.83 4.93 -11.29
C TYR A 126 -4.87 3.59 -10.56
N VAL A 127 -4.68 2.49 -11.29
CA VAL A 127 -4.84 1.13 -10.76
C VAL A 127 -3.59 0.32 -11.04
N VAL A 128 -3.02 -0.29 -10.00
CA VAL A 128 -1.80 -1.10 -10.09
C VAL A 128 -1.97 -2.40 -9.32
N ASN A 129 -1.54 -3.51 -9.91
CA ASN A 129 -1.51 -4.81 -9.24
C ASN A 129 -0.25 -4.96 -8.37
N GLY A 130 -0.34 -5.69 -7.27
CA GLY A 130 0.82 -6.15 -6.50
C GLY A 130 1.69 -7.13 -7.30
N ASP A 131 2.87 -7.45 -6.77
CA ASP A 131 3.69 -8.53 -7.33
C ASP A 131 3.09 -9.91 -7.01
N GLU A 132 2.87 -10.72 -8.05
CA GLU A 132 2.23 -12.02 -7.93
C GLU A 132 3.07 -13.03 -7.14
N THR A 133 4.41 -12.97 -7.28
CA THR A 133 5.31 -13.89 -6.56
C THR A 133 5.23 -13.63 -5.06
N LEU A 134 5.30 -12.37 -4.66
CA LEU A 134 5.16 -11.98 -3.25
C LEU A 134 3.74 -12.22 -2.74
N LEU A 135 2.69 -11.96 -3.54
CA LEU A 135 1.31 -12.24 -3.16
C LEU A 135 1.09 -13.72 -2.83
N ASN A 136 1.66 -14.62 -3.62
CA ASN A 136 1.55 -16.07 -3.41
C ASN A 136 2.22 -16.54 -2.11
N LEU A 137 3.27 -15.83 -1.62
CA LEU A 137 3.90 -16.14 -0.33
C LEU A 137 2.95 -15.95 0.87
N PHE A 138 1.99 -15.03 0.72
CA PHE A 138 1.02 -14.68 1.77
C PHE A 138 -0.39 -15.19 1.48
N THR A 139 -0.58 -15.95 0.40
CA THR A 139 -1.86 -16.58 0.07
C THR A 139 -2.04 -17.84 0.94
N GLY A 140 -3.01 -17.84 1.86
CA GLY A 140 -3.31 -18.95 2.79
C GLY A 140 -4.41 -18.57 3.81
N GLU A 141 -4.81 -19.50 4.68
CA GLU A 141 -6.05 -19.40 5.51
C GLU A 141 -6.19 -18.15 6.39
N ASN A 142 -5.13 -17.38 6.61
CA ASN A 142 -5.14 -16.22 7.52
C ASN A 142 -5.09 -14.85 6.83
N PHE A 143 -4.92 -14.79 5.50
CA PHE A 143 -4.90 -13.53 4.76
C PHE A 143 -6.05 -13.46 3.77
N ARG A 144 -6.88 -12.44 3.95
CA ARG A 144 -7.89 -12.05 2.96
C ARG A 144 -7.20 -11.33 1.81
N LYS A 145 -7.81 -11.40 0.63
CA LYS A 145 -7.34 -10.67 -0.54
C LYS A 145 -8.38 -9.66 -1.00
N GLY A 146 -7.95 -8.62 -1.68
CA GLY A 146 -8.87 -7.66 -2.27
C GLY A 146 -8.20 -6.39 -2.80
N ILE A 147 -9.05 -5.46 -3.19
CA ILE A 147 -8.65 -4.16 -3.71
C ILE A 147 -8.53 -3.17 -2.55
N THR A 148 -7.38 -2.51 -2.46
CA THR A 148 -7.13 -1.43 -1.50
C THR A 148 -7.28 -0.08 -2.19
N ALA A 149 -8.09 0.80 -1.61
CA ALA A 149 -8.18 2.19 -2.05
C ALA A 149 -7.22 3.07 -1.23
N THR A 150 -6.27 3.68 -1.93
CA THR A 150 -5.22 4.54 -1.39
C THR A 150 -5.67 6.00 -1.47
N ASN A 151 -5.92 6.59 -0.30
CA ASN A 151 -6.48 7.92 -0.15
C ASN A 151 -5.39 8.99 0.06
N VAL A 152 -5.67 10.21 -0.37
CA VAL A 152 -4.79 11.39 -0.20
C VAL A 152 -4.90 12.06 1.17
N GLY A 153 -5.58 11.42 2.12
CA GLY A 153 -5.77 11.97 3.46
C GLY A 153 -6.65 11.10 4.33
N PHE A 154 -6.67 11.43 5.63
CA PHE A 154 -7.37 10.63 6.63
C PHE A 154 -8.82 11.08 6.87
N TYR A 155 -9.14 12.38 6.75
CA TYR A 155 -10.48 12.88 7.08
C TYR A 155 -11.43 12.88 5.88
N GLY A 156 -11.61 14.04 5.25
CA GLY A 156 -12.50 14.22 4.10
C GLY A 156 -12.28 13.19 2.98
N PRO A 157 -11.03 12.90 2.58
CA PRO A 157 -10.75 11.90 1.54
C PRO A 157 -11.27 10.48 1.87
N GLN A 158 -11.38 10.11 3.15
CA GLN A 158 -11.96 8.82 3.59
C GLN A 158 -13.40 8.96 4.10
N GLY A 159 -14.08 10.03 3.71
CA GLY A 159 -15.47 10.32 4.04
C GLY A 159 -15.73 10.58 5.53
N ARG A 160 -14.72 11.03 6.30
CA ARG A 160 -14.92 11.41 7.70
C ARG A 160 -15.35 12.88 7.79
N LYS A 161 -16.45 13.13 8.49
CA LYS A 161 -16.97 14.48 8.77
C LYS A 161 -16.63 14.88 10.20
N LEU A 162 -16.03 16.06 10.36
CA LEU A 162 -15.87 16.72 11.66
C LEU A 162 -16.70 18.01 11.66
N ARG A 163 -16.19 19.06 10.98
CA ARG A 163 -16.87 20.34 10.78
C ARG A 163 -17.14 20.66 9.31
N LEU A 164 -16.22 20.28 8.43
CA LEU A 164 -16.33 20.53 7.00
C LEU A 164 -17.29 19.52 6.36
N VAL A 165 -18.15 20.01 5.47
CA VAL A 165 -18.99 19.16 4.61
C VAL A 165 -18.14 18.51 3.53
N LEU A 166 -18.51 17.31 3.11
CA LEU A 166 -17.80 16.64 2.02
C LEU A 166 -18.41 17.08 0.69
N GLN A 167 -17.58 17.07 -0.34
CA GLN A 167 -18.03 17.29 -1.71
C GLN A 167 -18.94 16.15 -2.20
N ASP A 168 -18.66 14.91 -1.77
CA ASP A 168 -19.45 13.73 -2.07
C ASP A 168 -19.64 12.91 -0.79
N ASP A 169 -20.82 13.03 -0.19
CA ASP A 169 -21.19 12.32 1.02
C ASP A 169 -21.44 10.83 0.81
N LEU A 170 -21.62 10.41 -0.45
CA LEU A 170 -21.93 9.03 -0.83
C LEU A 170 -20.69 8.28 -1.31
N LEU A 171 -19.51 8.92 -1.34
CA LEU A 171 -18.30 8.30 -1.88
C LEU A 171 -18.00 6.94 -1.24
N ASN A 172 -18.04 6.83 0.09
CA ASN A 172 -17.75 5.56 0.76
C ASN A 172 -18.74 4.45 0.38
N SER A 173 -20.03 4.75 0.22
CA SER A 173 -21.03 3.77 -0.25
C SER A 173 -20.81 3.38 -1.71
N LYS A 174 -20.31 4.31 -2.54
CA LYS A 174 -19.89 4.00 -3.92
C LYS A 174 -18.65 3.11 -3.95
N LEU A 175 -17.69 3.32 -3.04
CA LEU A 175 -16.51 2.46 -2.89
C LEU A 175 -16.89 1.05 -2.44
N GLU A 176 -17.75 0.95 -1.43
CA GLU A 176 -18.24 -0.32 -0.89
C GLU A 176 -19.00 -1.16 -1.94
N SER A 177 -19.86 -0.51 -2.74
CA SER A 177 -20.67 -1.16 -3.78
C SER A 177 -19.92 -1.41 -5.10
N PHE A 178 -18.68 -0.92 -5.24
CA PHE A 178 -17.89 -1.14 -6.45
C PHE A 178 -17.48 -2.61 -6.56
N ASN A 179 -17.85 -3.23 -7.68
CA ASN A 179 -17.46 -4.58 -8.03
C ASN A 179 -16.99 -4.61 -9.47
N TYR A 180 -15.79 -5.16 -9.69
CA TYR A 180 -15.22 -5.37 -11.01
C TYR A 180 -14.75 -6.82 -11.11
N ASN A 181 -15.39 -7.62 -11.97
CA ASN A 181 -15.07 -9.05 -12.16
C ASN A 181 -15.02 -9.85 -10.84
N ASN A 182 -16.01 -9.64 -9.95
CA ASN A 182 -16.08 -10.25 -8.61
C ASN A 182 -14.99 -9.79 -7.63
N GLN A 183 -14.22 -8.75 -7.96
CA GLN A 183 -13.28 -8.11 -7.06
C GLN A 183 -13.92 -6.85 -6.48
N VAL A 184 -13.80 -6.69 -5.16
CA VAL A 184 -14.39 -5.56 -4.41
C VAL A 184 -13.30 -4.77 -3.71
N ILE A 185 -13.60 -3.50 -3.40
CA ILE A 185 -12.74 -2.68 -2.53
C ILE A 185 -12.95 -3.14 -1.09
N THR A 186 -11.90 -3.64 -0.48
CA THR A 186 -11.95 -4.26 0.85
C THR A 186 -11.58 -3.29 1.95
N ASN A 187 -10.61 -2.40 1.69
CA ASN A 187 -10.05 -1.52 2.71
C ASN A 187 -9.54 -0.19 2.16
N LEU A 188 -9.37 0.77 3.07
CA LEU A 188 -8.82 2.10 2.84
C LEU A 188 -7.53 2.31 3.64
N GLU A 189 -6.51 2.84 2.98
CA GLU A 189 -5.24 3.29 3.56
C GLU A 189 -4.65 4.42 2.70
N MET A 190 -3.35 4.69 2.76
CA MET A 190 -2.76 5.92 2.21
C MET A 190 -1.44 5.74 1.43
N GLU A 191 -0.96 4.51 1.19
CA GLU A 191 0.37 4.30 0.58
C GLU A 191 0.42 3.25 -0.54
N THR A 192 -0.50 2.28 -0.57
CA THR A 192 -0.35 1.04 -1.36
C THR A 192 -0.25 1.27 -2.88
N SER A 193 -1.08 2.15 -3.45
CA SER A 193 -1.02 2.43 -4.89
C SER A 193 0.33 3.03 -5.32
N GLY A 194 0.88 3.95 -4.53
CA GLY A 194 2.18 4.57 -4.78
C GLY A 194 3.32 3.55 -4.71
N ILE A 195 3.27 2.67 -3.70
CA ILE A 195 4.23 1.56 -3.52
C ILE A 195 4.23 0.67 -4.77
N TYR A 196 3.05 0.25 -5.22
CA TYR A 196 2.95 -0.68 -6.36
C TYR A 196 3.38 -0.02 -7.66
N GLY A 197 2.96 1.23 -7.88
CA GLY A 197 3.31 2.00 -9.05
C GLY A 197 4.82 2.23 -9.17
N LEU A 198 5.45 2.76 -8.11
CA LEU A 198 6.89 3.00 -8.11
C LEU A 198 7.70 1.71 -8.14
N ALA A 199 7.27 0.66 -7.44
CA ALA A 199 7.92 -0.65 -7.53
C ALA A 199 7.98 -1.12 -8.99
N LYS A 200 6.87 -1.07 -9.72
CA LYS A 200 6.85 -1.51 -11.13
C LYS A 200 7.65 -0.61 -12.06
N LEU A 201 7.64 0.72 -11.85
CA LEU A 201 8.45 1.65 -12.64
C LEU A 201 9.95 1.39 -12.46
N LEU A 202 10.38 1.08 -11.24
CA LEU A 202 11.78 0.83 -10.87
C LEU A 202 12.20 -0.64 -11.02
N GLY A 203 11.30 -1.51 -11.50
CA GLY A 203 11.59 -2.94 -11.67
C GLY A 203 11.73 -3.71 -10.35
N HIS A 204 11.16 -3.21 -9.26
CA HIS A 204 11.07 -3.88 -7.95
C HIS A 204 9.77 -4.69 -7.81
N LYS A 205 9.73 -5.55 -6.78
CA LYS A 205 8.55 -6.31 -6.40
C LYS A 205 7.97 -5.74 -5.12
N ALA A 206 6.65 -5.55 -5.07
CA ALA A 206 6.01 -5.06 -3.86
C ALA A 206 4.63 -5.65 -3.59
N ILE A 207 4.32 -5.81 -2.30
CA ILE A 207 2.98 -6.07 -1.78
C ILE A 207 2.72 -5.26 -0.50
N SER A 208 1.45 -5.11 -0.14
CA SER A 208 0.98 -4.46 1.08
C SER A 208 0.18 -5.44 1.94
N LEU A 209 0.59 -5.59 3.19
CA LEU A 209 -0.09 -6.33 4.22
C LEU A 209 -0.74 -5.35 5.21
N ASN A 210 -1.99 -5.62 5.55
CA ASN A 210 -2.81 -4.71 6.34
C ASN A 210 -3.40 -5.43 7.55
N ALA A 211 -3.17 -4.87 8.74
CA ALA A 211 -3.92 -5.17 9.93
C ALA A 211 -5.24 -4.38 9.92
N ILE A 212 -6.37 -5.08 9.94
CA ILE A 212 -7.70 -4.44 9.97
C ILE A 212 -8.01 -3.98 11.39
N ILE A 213 -7.78 -2.70 11.68
CA ILE A 213 -7.97 -2.12 13.02
C ILE A 213 -9.28 -1.34 13.16
N ALA A 214 -9.98 -1.12 12.07
CA ALA A 214 -11.29 -0.49 12.03
C ALA A 214 -12.15 -1.14 10.94
N ASN A 215 -13.46 -1.23 11.16
CA ASN A 215 -14.42 -1.57 10.11
C ASN A 215 -15.39 -0.39 9.97
N ARG A 216 -15.31 0.30 8.84
CA ARG A 216 -16.06 1.51 8.54
C ARG A 216 -17.53 1.24 8.28
N ALA A 217 -17.86 0.10 7.67
CA ALA A 217 -19.24 -0.31 7.44
C ALA A 217 -19.94 -0.60 8.76
N ASN A 218 -19.25 -1.27 9.70
CA ASN A 218 -19.79 -1.61 11.01
C ASN A 218 -19.63 -0.49 12.07
N GLY A 219 -18.83 0.55 11.79
CA GLY A 219 -18.52 1.60 12.76
C GLY A 219 -17.69 1.13 13.97
N THR A 220 -16.94 0.04 13.84
CA THR A 220 -16.22 -0.62 14.95
C THR A 220 -14.71 -0.44 14.85
N PHE A 221 -14.03 -0.56 16.00
CA PHE A 221 -12.59 -0.42 16.16
C PHE A 221 -12.03 -1.58 16.98
N SER A 222 -10.80 -1.99 16.67
CA SER A 222 -10.08 -2.99 17.45
C SER A 222 -9.79 -2.49 18.86
N GLU A 223 -9.98 -3.35 19.85
CA GLU A 223 -9.59 -3.11 21.25
C GLU A 223 -8.10 -3.42 21.49
N LYS A 224 -7.46 -4.15 20.57
CA LYS A 224 -6.08 -4.65 20.68
C LYS A 224 -5.21 -4.37 19.43
N PRO A 225 -5.23 -3.15 18.86
CA PRO A 225 -4.58 -2.87 17.58
C PRO A 225 -3.06 -3.11 17.60
N LYS A 226 -2.41 -2.89 18.76
CA LYS A 226 -0.97 -3.13 18.91
C LYS A 226 -0.62 -4.62 18.81
N GLU A 227 -1.43 -5.50 19.39
CA GLU A 227 -1.24 -6.95 19.33
C GLU A 227 -1.43 -7.47 17.91
N THR A 228 -2.48 -6.99 17.24
CA THR A 228 -2.78 -7.32 15.84
C THR A 228 -1.61 -6.93 14.92
N VAL A 229 -1.07 -5.73 15.07
CA VAL A 229 0.10 -5.28 14.29
C VAL A 229 1.35 -6.08 14.65
N ALA A 230 1.60 -6.38 15.93
CA ALA A 230 2.74 -7.20 16.33
C ALA A 230 2.69 -8.60 15.73
N LEU A 231 1.51 -9.24 15.72
CA LEU A 231 1.29 -10.54 15.10
C LEU A 231 1.50 -10.49 13.58
N LEU A 232 1.05 -9.42 12.91
CA LEU A 232 1.30 -9.23 11.49
C LEU A 232 2.80 -9.10 11.19
N ILE A 233 3.54 -8.34 12.01
CA ILE A 233 5.00 -8.19 11.88
C ILE A 233 5.68 -9.54 12.03
N GLU A 234 5.38 -10.28 13.09
CA GLU A 234 5.98 -11.60 13.35
C GLU A 234 5.71 -12.58 12.21
N ASN A 235 4.45 -12.68 11.77
CA ASN A 235 4.06 -13.53 10.64
C ASN A 235 4.82 -13.15 9.36
N THR A 236 4.96 -11.85 9.10
CA THR A 236 5.68 -11.36 7.93
C THR A 236 7.16 -11.73 8.00
N LEU A 237 7.83 -11.44 9.10
CA LEU A 237 9.25 -11.77 9.28
C LEU A 237 9.49 -13.29 9.17
N ASN A 238 8.60 -14.11 9.72
CA ASN A 238 8.66 -15.57 9.62
C ASN A 238 8.46 -16.10 8.20
N LYS A 239 7.74 -15.37 7.33
CA LYS A 239 7.64 -15.69 5.90
C LYS A 239 8.85 -15.20 5.11
N LEU A 240 9.39 -14.02 5.43
CA LEU A 240 10.55 -13.47 4.71
C LEU A 240 11.84 -14.29 4.87
N VAL A 241 11.96 -15.07 5.94
CA VAL A 241 13.11 -15.98 6.13
C VAL A 241 13.05 -17.22 5.24
N THR A 242 11.92 -17.49 4.58
CA THR A 242 11.79 -18.60 3.63
C THR A 242 12.01 -18.17 2.17
N LEU A 243 12.19 -16.86 1.92
CA LEU A 243 12.67 -16.29 0.65
C LEU A 243 14.20 -16.34 0.59
#